data_AF-A0A7S0UBN6-F1
#
_entry.id   AF-A0A7S0UBN6-F1
#
_cell.length_a   1.000
_cell.length_b   1.000
_cell.length_c   1.000
_cell.angle_alpha   90.00
_cell.angle_beta   90.00
_cell.angle_gamma   90.00
#
_symmetry.space_group_name_H-M   'P 1'
#
loop_
_entity.id
_entity.type
_entity.pdbx_description
1 polymer ?
#
loop_
_entity_poly.entity_id
_entity_poly.type
_entity_poly.pdbx_seq_one_letter_code
_entity_poly.pdbx_strand_id
1 'polypeptide(L)'
;ASYVVTLGGSYALTLTLTGSGDFVGGATVGASPYTITVNPDEDGDPTRFSWVPDASAVEGTAGVTVEVSMRELDQYANPRTVSGQSFSATLSGPQTVSAVVTDE
;
A
#
# COMPACT_ATOMS: atom_id res chain seq x y z
N ALA A 1 -2.88 18.50 -19.42
CA ALA A 1 -3.55 17.96 -18.23
C ALA A 1 -2.52 17.21 -17.40
N SER A 2 -2.55 17.35 -16.08
CA SER A 2 -1.77 16.51 -15.15
C SER A 2 -2.75 15.67 -14.33
N TYR A 3 -2.35 14.45 -13.99
CA TYR A 3 -3.12 13.54 -13.14
C TYR A 3 -2.19 13.01 -12.05
N VAL A 4 -2.65 12.99 -10.81
CA VAL A 4 -1.92 12.43 -9.67
C VAL A 4 -2.46 11.02 -9.42
N VAL A 5 -1.61 10.02 -9.60
CA VAL A 5 -1.93 8.63 -9.28
C VAL A 5 -1.70 8.42 -7.78
N THR A 6 -2.72 7.96 -7.06
CA THR A 6 -2.64 7.75 -5.60
C THR A 6 -2.58 6.27 -5.22
N LEU A 7 -2.81 5.36 -6.16
CA LEU A 7 -2.77 3.93 -5.93
C LEU A 7 -1.50 3.35 -6.56
N GLY A 8 -0.77 2.53 -5.81
CA GLY A 8 0.37 1.79 -6.34
C GLY A 8 -0.09 0.72 -7.33
N GLY A 9 0.67 0.50 -8.39
CA GLY A 9 0.35 -0.52 -9.38
C GLY A 9 0.93 -0.27 -10.77
N SER A 10 0.53 -1.13 -11.70
CA SER A 10 0.89 -1.01 -13.10
C SER A 10 -0.23 -0.32 -13.89
N TYR A 11 0.13 0.73 -14.62
CA TYR A 11 -0.77 1.55 -15.41
C TYR A 11 -0.37 1.51 -16.89
N ALA A 12 -1.36 1.40 -17.78
CA ALA A 12 -1.14 1.48 -19.22
C ALA A 12 -1.51 2.88 -19.73
N LEU A 13 -0.52 3.65 -20.17
CA LEU A 13 -0.73 4.95 -20.80
C LEU A 13 -0.89 4.79 -22.31
N THR A 14 -2.10 5.03 -22.80
CA THR A 14 -2.39 5.05 -24.23
C THR A 14 -2.42 6.49 -24.74
N LEU A 15 -1.61 6.78 -25.76
CA LEU A 15 -1.58 8.10 -26.41
C LEU A 15 -2.13 7.96 -27.82
N THR A 16 -3.28 8.59 -28.07
CA THR A 16 -3.94 8.62 -29.38
C THR A 16 -3.87 10.01 -29.97
N LEU A 17 -3.55 10.10 -31.26
CA LEU A 17 -3.61 11.36 -31.99
C LEU A 17 -5.07 11.74 -32.24
N THR A 18 -5.50 12.86 -31.65
CA THR A 18 -6.79 13.49 -31.94
C THR A 18 -6.57 14.65 -32.91
N GLY A 19 -6.76 14.40 -34.19
CA GLY A 19 -6.64 15.40 -35.24
C GLY A 19 -7.10 14.86 -36.59
N SER A 20 -7.51 15.77 -37.48
CA SER A 20 -7.95 15.48 -38.85
C SER A 20 -6.91 15.92 -39.90
N GLY A 21 -5.63 15.98 -39.53
CA GLY A 21 -4.50 16.37 -40.40
C GLY A 21 -3.86 15.18 -41.10
N ASP A 22 -2.59 15.31 -41.52
CA ASP A 22 -1.80 14.27 -42.22
C ASP A 22 -1.65 12.93 -41.45
N PHE A 23 -2.10 12.89 -40.20
CA PHE A 23 -2.14 11.67 -39.39
C PHE A 23 -3.58 11.18 -39.28
N VAL A 24 -3.77 9.86 -39.43
CA VAL A 24 -5.07 9.21 -39.22
C VAL A 24 -5.47 9.37 -37.75
N GLY A 25 -6.55 10.11 -37.50
CA GLY A 25 -7.13 10.24 -36.16
C GLY A 25 -7.42 8.86 -35.56
N GLY A 26 -6.98 8.65 -34.32
CA GLY A 26 -7.03 7.35 -33.64
C GLY A 26 -5.76 6.50 -33.76
N ALA A 27 -4.76 6.92 -34.55
CA ALA A 27 -3.44 6.28 -34.53
C ALA A 27 -2.75 6.47 -33.17
N THR A 28 -2.06 5.43 -32.71
CA THR A 28 -1.26 5.44 -31.49
C THR A 28 0.09 6.10 -31.70
N VAL A 29 0.59 6.82 -30.70
CA VAL A 29 1.92 7.43 -30.74
C VAL A 29 2.98 6.39 -30.41
N GLY A 30 3.88 6.11 -31.37
CA GLY A 30 5.03 5.24 -31.17
C GLY A 30 4.65 3.82 -30.72
N ALA A 31 5.26 3.36 -29.63
CA ALA A 31 5.07 2.01 -29.05
C ALA A 31 3.95 1.95 -27.99
N SER A 32 3.04 2.93 -27.98
CA SER A 32 1.90 2.94 -27.06
C SER A 32 1.08 1.63 -27.19
N PRO A 33 0.58 1.04 -26.07
CA PRO A 33 0.58 1.57 -24.71
C PRO A 33 1.93 1.48 -23.99
N TYR A 34 2.22 2.52 -23.20
CA TYR A 34 3.40 2.55 -22.32
C TYR A 34 3.03 2.04 -20.93
N THR A 35 3.84 1.13 -20.38
CA THR A 35 3.67 0.65 -19.00
C THR A 35 4.35 1.62 -18.03
N ILE A 36 3.58 2.10 -17.05
CA ILE A 36 4.05 2.91 -15.93
C ILE A 36 3.88 2.10 -14.66
N THR A 37 4.96 1.95 -13.90
CA THR A 37 4.92 1.36 -12.56
C THR A 37 4.93 2.48 -11.53
N VAL A 38 3.90 2.50 -10.69
CA VAL A 38 3.80 3.43 -9.56
C VAL A 38 3.99 2.62 -8.28
N ASN A 39 5.01 2.96 -7.51
CA ASN A 39 5.29 2.33 -6.23
C ASN A 39 4.67 3.15 -5.09
N PRO A 40 4.39 2.51 -3.93
CA PRO A 40 4.15 3.23 -2.68
C PRO A 40 5.27 4.23 -2.38
N ASP A 41 4.95 5.29 -1.64
CA ASP A 41 5.98 6.18 -1.10
C ASP A 41 6.73 5.50 0.05
N GLU A 42 7.89 4.93 -0.27
CA GLU A 42 8.75 4.19 0.66
C GLU A 42 9.70 5.11 1.46
N ASP A 43 9.87 6.37 1.03
CA ASP A 43 10.78 7.33 1.70
C ASP A 43 10.02 8.30 2.62
N GLY A 44 8.72 8.47 2.40
CA GLY A 44 7.86 9.28 3.26
C GLY A 44 7.72 8.70 4.67
N ASP A 45 7.42 9.55 5.65
CA ASP A 45 7.02 9.07 6.98
C ASP A 45 5.69 8.29 6.84
N PRO A 46 5.58 7.08 7.42
CA PRO A 46 4.32 6.33 7.39
C PRO A 46 3.29 7.11 8.19
N THR A 47 2.32 7.67 7.49
CA THR A 47 1.22 8.41 8.13
C THR A 47 0.08 7.47 8.56
N ARG A 48 0.12 6.20 8.11
CA ARG A 48 -0.94 5.21 8.33
C ARG A 48 -0.36 3.81 8.52
N PHE A 49 -1.09 3.00 9.26
CA PHE A 49 -0.82 1.58 9.43
C PHE A 49 -2.12 0.81 9.19
N SER A 50 -2.01 -0.41 8.68
CA SER A 50 -3.12 -1.36 8.60
C SER A 50 -2.88 -2.55 9.51
N TRP A 51 -3.97 -3.01 10.10
CA TRP A 51 -4.00 -4.32 10.74
C TRP A 51 -4.15 -5.36 9.64
N VAL A 52 -3.28 -6.37 9.65
CA VAL A 52 -3.27 -7.43 8.62
C VAL A 52 -4.39 -8.46 8.84
N PRO A 53 -4.87 -8.73 10.07
CA PRO A 53 -6.17 -9.36 10.19
C PRO A 53 -7.23 -8.35 9.71
N ASP A 54 -7.94 -8.67 8.64
CA ASP A 54 -9.16 -7.96 8.20
C ASP A 54 -10.32 -8.11 9.21
N ALA A 55 -10.03 -8.54 10.44
CA ALA A 55 -10.98 -8.81 11.49
C ALA A 55 -10.92 -7.71 12.56
N SER A 56 -12.09 -7.25 12.99
CA SER A 56 -12.22 -6.29 14.11
C SER A 56 -11.88 -6.89 15.48
N ALA A 57 -11.64 -8.20 15.55
CA ALA A 57 -11.28 -8.91 16.76
C ALA A 57 -10.33 -10.08 16.43
N VAL A 58 -9.39 -10.34 17.32
CA VAL A 58 -8.59 -11.57 17.30
C VAL A 58 -9.05 -12.45 18.45
N GLU A 59 -9.41 -13.69 18.12
CA GLU A 59 -9.77 -14.72 19.09
C GLU A 59 -8.53 -15.53 19.46
N GLY A 60 -8.42 -15.89 20.74
CA GLY A 60 -7.31 -16.66 21.27
C GLY A 60 -7.79 -17.74 22.24
N THR A 61 -7.03 -18.83 22.32
CA THR A 61 -7.25 -19.88 23.32
C THR A 61 -6.27 -19.71 24.47
N ALA A 62 -6.74 -19.80 25.72
CA ALA A 62 -5.88 -19.69 26.89
C ALA A 62 -4.73 -20.72 26.84
N GLY A 63 -3.49 -20.24 27.00
CA GLY A 63 -2.28 -21.07 26.91
C GLY A 63 -1.75 -21.29 25.49
N VAL A 64 -2.39 -20.71 24.46
CA VAL A 64 -1.93 -20.76 23.07
C VAL A 64 -1.46 -19.37 22.65
N THR A 65 -0.29 -19.29 22.00
CA THR A 65 0.23 -18.04 21.42
C THR A 65 -0.70 -17.54 20.33
N VAL A 66 -0.99 -16.24 20.36
CA VAL A 66 -1.75 -15.53 19.34
C VAL A 66 -0.79 -14.61 18.61
N GLU A 67 -0.73 -14.73 17.29
CA GLU A 67 0.08 -13.87 16.43
C GLU A 67 -0.80 -12.79 15.81
N VAL A 68 -0.28 -11.57 15.75
CA VAL A 68 -0.93 -10.42 15.13
C VAL A 68 0.09 -9.72 14.27
N SER A 69 -0.29 -9.41 13.03
CA SER A 69 0.57 -8.71 12.08
C SER A 69 0.02 -7.32 11.77
N MET A 70 0.93 -6.37 11.60
CA MET A 70 0.64 -5.00 11.19
C MET A 70 1.47 -4.69 9.95
N ARG A 71 1.00 -3.75 9.14
CA ARG A 71 1.71 -3.32 7.94
C ARG A 71 1.66 -1.80 7.79
N GLU A 72 2.82 -1.21 7.51
CA GLU A 72 2.95 0.21 7.23
C GLU A 72 2.31 0.57 5.89
N LEU A 73 1.67 1.73 5.85
CA LEU A 73 1.05 2.28 4.65
C LEU A 73 1.58 3.68 4.36
N ASP A 74 1.61 4.05 3.09
CA ASP A 74 1.83 5.44 2.69
C ASP A 74 0.60 6.32 2.96
N GLN A 75 0.71 7.62 2.66
CA GLN A 75 -0.37 8.60 2.83
C GLN A 75 -1.65 8.32 2.03
N TYR A 76 -1.57 7.45 1.02
CA TYR A 76 -2.69 7.03 0.18
C TYR A 76 -3.16 5.60 0.49
N ALA A 77 -2.68 5.01 1.59
CA ALA A 77 -2.99 3.65 2.02
C ALA A 77 -2.39 2.54 1.15
N ASN A 78 -1.31 2.82 0.41
CA ASN A 78 -0.57 1.78 -0.31
C ASN A 78 0.34 0.99 0.67
N PRO A 79 0.33 -0.35 0.62
CA PRO A 79 1.25 -1.21 1.36
C PRO A 79 2.72 -0.87 1.10
N ARG A 80 3.45 -0.49 2.15
CA ARG A 80 4.91 -0.31 2.07
C ARG A 80 5.65 -1.63 2.22
N THR A 81 6.83 -1.68 1.63
CA THR A 81 7.73 -2.85 1.63
C THR A 81 8.98 -2.63 2.46
N VAL A 82 9.26 -1.40 2.86
CA VAL A 82 10.31 -1.05 3.81
C VAL A 82 9.69 -0.82 5.18
N SER A 83 10.22 -1.51 6.20
CA SER A 83 9.91 -1.29 7.61
C SER A 83 11.08 -0.59 8.30
N GLY A 84 10.79 0.18 9.34
CA GLY A 84 11.80 0.85 10.15
C GLY A 84 11.24 1.60 11.36
N GLN A 85 9.93 1.53 11.58
CA GLN A 85 9.30 2.20 12.69
C GLN A 85 9.26 1.32 13.94
N SER A 86 9.23 1.99 15.09
CA SER A 86 8.97 1.33 16.36
C SER A 86 7.47 1.32 16.64
N PHE A 87 6.93 0.15 16.94
CA PHE A 87 5.53 0.00 17.35
C PHE A 87 5.45 -0.25 18.86
N SER A 88 4.39 0.27 19.49
CA SER A 88 4.04 -0.08 20.87
C SER A 88 2.69 -0.77 20.88
N ALA A 89 2.61 -1.91 21.57
CA ALA A 89 1.38 -2.66 21.75
C ALA A 89 1.08 -2.76 23.24
N THR A 90 -0.17 -2.47 23.63
CA THR A 90 -0.63 -2.64 25.00
C THR A 90 -1.73 -3.69 25.03
N LEU A 91 -1.54 -4.75 25.80
CA LEU A 91 -2.57 -5.75 26.07
C LEU A 91 -3.18 -5.48 27.45
N SER A 92 -4.49 -5.27 27.50
CA SER A 92 -5.23 -5.07 28.75
C SER A 92 -6.20 -6.23 28.95
N GLY A 93 -6.22 -6.79 30.15
CA GLY A 93 -7.06 -7.92 30.49
C GLY A 93 -7.06 -8.18 32.00
N PRO A 94 -7.63 -9.31 32.45
CA PRO A 94 -7.65 -9.69 33.86
C PRO A 94 -6.26 -9.93 34.46
N GLN A 95 -5.22 -10.02 33.62
CA GLN A 95 -3.81 -10.03 34.01
C GLN A 95 -3.03 -9.03 33.17
N THR A 96 -2.03 -8.39 33.76
CA THR A 96 -1.07 -7.54 33.03
C THR A 96 -0.10 -8.42 32.27
N VAL A 97 0.03 -8.20 30.96
CA VAL A 97 0.96 -8.93 30.10
C VAL A 97 1.85 -7.92 29.37
N SER A 98 3.16 -8.17 29.35
CA SER A 98 4.08 -7.43 28.47
C SER A 98 4.13 -8.13 27.11
N ALA A 99 3.80 -7.39 26.04
CA ALA A 99 3.99 -7.86 24.68
C ALA A 99 5.43 -7.55 24.23
N VAL A 100 6.06 -8.51 23.56
CA VAL A 100 7.29 -8.27 22.79
C VAL A 100 6.85 -8.01 21.36
N VAL A 101 7.12 -6.82 20.84
CA VAL A 101 6.89 -6.51 19.43
C VAL A 101 8.20 -6.77 18.70
N THR A 102 8.18 -7.62 17.69
CA THR A 102 9.34 -7.88 16.83
C THR A 102 8.97 -7.44 15.42
N ASP A 103 9.83 -6.63 14.81
CA ASP A 103 9.78 -6.30 13.39
C ASP A 103 10.30 -7.52 12.61
N GLU A 104 9.63 -7.90 11.51
CA GLU A 104 10.12 -8.93 10.58
C GLU A 104 10.80 -8.29 9.36
#